data_AF-A0A844AFH8-F1
#
_entry.id   AF-A0A844AFH8-F1
#
_cell.length_a   1.000
_cell.length_b   1.000
_cell.length_c   1.000
_cell.angle_alpha   90.00
_cell.angle_beta   90.00
_cell.angle_gamma   90.00
#
_symmetry.space_group_name_H-M   'P 1'
#
loop_
_entity.id
_entity.type
_entity.pdbx_description
1 polymer ?
#
loop_
_entity_poly.entity_id
_entity_poly.type
_entity_poly.pdbx_seq_one_letter_code
_entity_poly.pdbx_strand_id
1 'polypeptide(L)'
;MTIFTSRDPAGRACLELGLLTAGIVSSMADAHAAGRQAAEERAERRAAYQYACEVSEARGRADDLGRVAMRAVRHVASLEAEVRRLRTALEQRQAHIDRLRGVAA
;
A
#
# COMPACT_ATOMS: atom_id res chain seq x y z
N MET A 1 50.64 -26.75 29.14
CA MET A 1 50.51 -27.11 30.58
C MET A 1 49.15 -26.66 31.05
N THR A 2 48.35 -27.58 31.58
CA THR A 2 47.04 -27.32 32.16
C THR A 2 47.16 -26.73 33.57
N ILE A 3 46.06 -26.21 34.12
CA ILE A 3 45.95 -25.82 35.54
C ILE A 3 46.46 -26.89 36.52
N PHE A 4 46.36 -28.18 36.14
CA PHE A 4 46.80 -29.33 36.96
C PHE A 4 48.31 -29.59 36.93
N THR A 5 49.09 -28.89 36.10
CA THR A 5 50.55 -29.09 35.94
C THR A 5 51.36 -27.80 36.16
N SER A 6 50.70 -26.72 36.58
CA SER A 6 51.28 -25.38 36.75
C SER A 6 51.92 -25.17 38.12
N ARG A 7 53.06 -24.46 38.17
CA ARG A 7 53.69 -24.00 39.42
C ARG A 7 52.86 -22.94 40.15
N ASP A 8 52.02 -22.21 39.41
CA ASP A 8 50.98 -21.32 39.91
C ASP A 8 49.62 -21.72 39.27
N PRO A 9 48.84 -22.59 39.94
CA PRO A 9 47.56 -23.07 39.41
C PRO A 9 46.45 -22.02 39.53
N ALA A 10 46.52 -21.14 40.53
CA ALA A 10 45.51 -20.11 40.77
C ALA A 10 45.57 -19.01 39.70
N GLY A 11 46.78 -18.51 39.39
CA GLY A 11 46.96 -17.51 38.34
C GLY A 11 46.52 -18.00 36.96
N ARG A 12 46.80 -19.28 36.62
CA ARG A 12 46.33 -19.87 35.36
C ARG A 12 44.82 -20.07 35.31
N ALA A 13 44.21 -20.52 36.41
CA ALA A 13 42.75 -20.67 36.48
C ALA A 13 42.03 -19.34 36.30
N CYS A 14 42.52 -18.25 36.92
CA CYS A 14 41.97 -16.91 36.73
C CYS A 14 42.09 -16.43 35.27
N LEU A 15 43.21 -16.71 34.61
CA LEU A 15 43.44 -16.30 33.22
C LEU A 15 42.55 -17.09 32.25
N GLU A 16 42.45 -18.41 32.42
CA GLU A 16 41.56 -19.27 31.62
C GLU A 16 40.07 -18.91 31.82
N LEU A 17 39.65 -18.67 33.08
CA LEU A 17 38.29 -18.19 33.37
C LEU A 17 38.04 -16.80 32.79
N GLY A 18 39.00 -15.88 32.89
CA GLY A 18 38.89 -14.55 32.33
C GLY A 18 38.71 -14.56 30.80
N LEU A 19 39.46 -15.41 30.09
CA LEU A 19 39.32 -15.60 28.64
C LEU A 19 37.97 -16.20 28.26
N LEU A 20 37.50 -17.20 29.00
CA LEU A 20 36.16 -17.79 28.78
C LEU A 20 35.06 -16.75 29.00
N THR A 21 35.10 -16.00 30.10
CA THR A 21 34.11 -14.96 30.39
C THR A 21 34.14 -13.86 29.33
N ALA A 22 35.33 -13.39 28.92
CA ALA A 22 35.45 -12.37 27.87
C ALA A 22 34.89 -12.85 26.53
N GLY A 23 35.13 -14.11 26.15
CA GLY A 23 34.57 -14.71 24.93
C GLY A 23 33.05 -14.85 24.96
N ILE A 24 32.49 -15.28 26.10
CA ILE A 24 31.03 -15.39 26.29
C ILE A 24 30.40 -14.00 26.20
N VAL A 25 30.90 -13.02 26.95
CA VAL A 25 30.33 -11.67 26.95
C VAL A 25 30.41 -11.03 25.57
N SER A 26 31.53 -11.19 24.85
CA SER A 26 31.69 -10.65 23.50
C SER A 26 30.68 -11.27 22.52
N SER A 27 30.54 -12.60 22.53
CA SER A 27 29.56 -13.28 21.66
C SER A 27 28.11 -12.92 21.98
N MET A 28 27.78 -12.73 23.26
CA MET A 28 26.46 -12.24 23.68
C MET A 28 26.22 -10.78 23.24
N ALA A 29 27.23 -9.92 23.31
CA ALA A 29 27.14 -8.54 22.86
C ALA A 29 26.92 -8.46 21.34
N ASP A 30 27.66 -9.25 20.56
CA ASP A 30 27.50 -9.35 19.11
C ASP A 30 26.13 -9.90 18.73
N ALA A 31 25.66 -10.96 19.41
CA ALA A 31 24.33 -11.52 19.20
C ALA A 31 23.22 -10.51 19.51
N HIS A 32 23.38 -9.72 20.57
CA HIS A 32 22.43 -8.66 20.92
C HIS A 32 22.43 -7.52 19.89
N ALA A 33 23.59 -7.10 19.41
CA ALA A 33 23.71 -6.09 18.35
C ALA A 33 23.06 -6.57 17.03
N ALA A 34 23.38 -7.79 16.60
CA ALA A 34 22.78 -8.41 15.42
C ALA A 34 21.27 -8.59 15.57
N GLY A 35 20.81 -8.96 16.78
CA GLY A 35 19.38 -9.06 17.10
C GLY A 35 18.64 -7.74 16.96
N ARG A 36 19.22 -6.63 17.45
CA ARG A 36 18.63 -5.28 17.30
C ARG A 36 18.55 -4.85 15.84
N GLN A 37 19.63 -5.00 15.08
CA GLN A 37 19.63 -4.69 13.65
C GLN A 37 18.56 -5.49 12.90
N ALA A 38 18.48 -6.80 13.13
CA ALA A 38 17.47 -7.64 12.50
C ALA A 38 16.03 -7.32 12.96
N ALA A 39 15.84 -6.71 14.13
CA ALA A 39 14.53 -6.22 14.58
C ALA A 39 14.15 -4.91 13.87
N GLU A 40 15.10 -3.98 13.77
CA GLU A 40 14.96 -2.71 13.06
C GLU A 40 14.64 -2.95 11.58
N GLU A 41 15.41 -3.79 10.89
CA GLU A 41 15.16 -4.14 9.48
C GLU A 41 13.77 -4.76 9.28
N ARG A 42 13.31 -5.60 10.24
CA ARG A 42 11.96 -6.19 10.16
C ARG A 42 10.86 -5.16 10.41
N ALA A 43 11.12 -4.14 11.22
CA ALA A 43 10.18 -3.05 11.44
C ALA A 43 10.07 -2.19 10.18
N GLU A 44 11.20 -1.84 9.57
CA GLU A 44 11.25 -1.09 8.31
C GLU A 44 10.56 -1.83 7.16
N ARG A 45 10.85 -3.13 6.99
CA ARG A 45 10.19 -3.96 5.97
C ARG A 45 8.69 -4.04 6.17
N ARG A 46 8.22 -4.11 7.43
CA ARG A 46 6.77 -4.11 7.74
C ARG A 46 6.14 -2.77 7.40
N ALA A 47 6.77 -1.66 7.76
CA ALA A 47 6.28 -0.32 7.41
C ALA A 47 6.22 -0.12 5.90
N ALA A 48 7.26 -0.50 5.17
CA ALA A 48 7.29 -0.42 3.70
C ALA A 48 6.20 -1.29 3.05
N TYR A 49 5.99 -2.50 3.56
CA TYR A 49 4.93 -3.39 3.08
C TYR A 49 3.54 -2.81 3.32
N GLN A 50 3.28 -2.29 4.52
CA GLN A 50 2.00 -1.64 4.86
C GLN A 50 1.73 -0.47 3.93
N TYR A 51 2.72 0.40 3.73
CA TYR A 51 2.60 1.52 2.81
C TYR A 51 2.29 1.06 1.37
N ALA A 52 2.97 0.02 0.87
CA ALA A 52 2.71 -0.53 -0.45
C ALA A 52 1.27 -1.09 -0.58
N CYS A 53 0.77 -1.79 0.45
CA CYS A 53 -0.61 -2.26 0.50
C CYS A 53 -1.60 -1.08 0.46
N GLU A 54 -1.41 -0.06 1.29
CA GLU A 54 -2.28 1.11 1.34
C GLU A 54 -2.34 1.85 0.00
N VAL A 55 -1.19 2.02 -0.66
CA VAL A 55 -1.12 2.62 -2.00
C VAL A 55 -1.84 1.76 -3.04
N SER A 56 -1.65 0.44 -2.99
CA SER A 56 -2.34 -0.48 -3.90
C SER A 56 -3.85 -0.43 -3.71
N GLU A 57 -4.33 -0.42 -2.47
CA GLU A 57 -5.76 -0.30 -2.15
C GLU A 57 -6.33 1.05 -2.59
N ALA A 58 -5.62 2.14 -2.33
CA ALA A 58 -6.03 3.48 -2.75
C ALA A 58 -6.16 3.56 -4.27
N ARG A 59 -5.20 2.98 -5.00
CA ARG A 59 -5.25 2.89 -6.47
C ARG A 59 -6.44 2.05 -6.95
N GLY A 60 -6.69 0.90 -6.33
CA GLY A 60 -7.84 0.05 -6.65
C GLY A 60 -9.17 0.82 -6.50
N ARG A 61 -9.34 1.54 -5.38
CA ARG A 61 -10.51 2.40 -5.16
C ARG A 61 -10.63 3.50 -6.21
N ALA A 62 -9.52 4.12 -6.60
CA ALA A 62 -9.52 5.17 -7.62
C ALA A 62 -9.92 4.62 -9.00
N ASP A 63 -9.41 3.45 -9.38
CA ASP A 63 -9.75 2.81 -10.65
C ASP A 63 -11.24 2.43 -10.71
N ASP A 64 -11.79 1.90 -9.62
CA ASP A 64 -13.21 1.56 -9.54
C ASP A 64 -14.11 2.81 -9.68
N LEU A 65 -13.77 3.90 -8.98
CA LEU A 65 -14.44 5.19 -9.14
C LEU A 65 -14.33 5.73 -10.56
N GLY A 66 -13.15 5.59 -11.20
CA GLY A 66 -12.93 5.97 -12.58
C GLY A 66 -13.85 5.21 -13.55
N ARG A 67 -14.03 3.90 -13.35
CA ARG A 67 -14.96 3.09 -14.17
C ARG A 67 -16.41 3.52 -13.97
N VAL A 68 -16.82 3.83 -12.74
CA VAL A 68 -18.16 4.35 -12.46
C VAL A 68 -18.38 5.69 -13.14
N ALA A 69 -17.42 6.62 -13.02
CA ALA A 69 -17.48 7.93 -13.66
C ALA A 69 -17.58 7.82 -15.19
N MET A 70 -16.77 6.98 -15.82
CA MET A 70 -16.84 6.73 -17.26
C MET A 70 -18.22 6.18 -17.69
N ARG A 71 -18.80 5.26 -16.91
CA ARG A 71 -20.13 4.73 -17.17
C ARG A 71 -21.20 5.81 -17.04
N ALA A 72 -21.12 6.63 -15.99
CA ALA A 72 -22.07 7.72 -15.76
C ALA A 72 -22.04 8.75 -16.91
N VAL A 73 -20.85 9.15 -17.37
CA VAL A 73 -20.70 10.08 -18.50
C VAL A 73 -21.33 9.52 -19.77
N ARG A 74 -21.11 8.23 -20.07
CA ARG A 74 -21.75 7.58 -21.24
C ARG A 74 -23.27 7.58 -21.11
N HIS A 75 -23.79 7.34 -19.91
CA HIS A 75 -25.23 7.35 -19.67
C HIS A 75 -25.82 8.76 -19.85
N VAL A 76 -25.16 9.79 -19.33
CA VAL A 76 -25.55 11.19 -19.54
C VAL A 76 -25.56 11.54 -21.04
N ALA A 77 -24.52 11.17 -21.78
CA ALA A 77 -24.48 11.41 -23.23
C ALA A 77 -25.64 10.71 -23.98
N SER A 78 -26.00 9.49 -23.56
CA SER A 78 -27.16 8.78 -24.11
C SER A 78 -28.47 9.52 -23.81
N LEU A 79 -28.66 9.98 -22.57
CA LEU A 79 -29.84 10.74 -22.16
C LEU A 79 -29.94 12.08 -22.91
N GLU A 80 -28.82 12.79 -23.10
CA GLU A 80 -28.79 14.04 -23.88
C GLU A 80 -29.15 13.81 -25.34
N ALA A 81 -28.74 12.69 -25.94
CA ALA A 81 -29.14 12.32 -27.28
C ALA A 81 -30.65 12.03 -27.36
N GLU A 82 -31.21 11.33 -26.37
CA GLU A 82 -32.64 11.07 -26.27
C GLU A 82 -33.46 12.35 -26.09
N VAL A 83 -33.04 13.24 -25.19
CA VAL A 83 -33.66 14.56 -25.00
C VAL A 83 -33.68 15.36 -26.30
N ARG A 84 -32.57 15.38 -27.06
CA ARG A 84 -32.53 16.04 -28.37
C ARG A 84 -33.54 15.43 -29.35
N ARG A 85 -33.60 14.10 -29.45
CA ARG A 85 -34.56 13.41 -30.33
C ARG A 85 -36.01 13.74 -29.96
N LEU A 86 -36.34 13.71 -28.67
CA LEU A 86 -37.69 14.03 -28.19
C LEU A 86 -38.07 15.48 -28.45
N ARG A 87 -37.14 16.43 -28.26
CA ARG A 87 -37.37 17.84 -28.60
C ARG A 87 -37.69 18.03 -30.08
N THR A 88 -36.88 17.44 -30.97
CA THR A 88 -37.15 17.50 -32.42
C THR A 88 -38.51 16.88 -32.78
N ALA A 89 -38.88 15.74 -32.19
CA ALA A 89 -40.18 15.13 -32.44
C ALA A 89 -41.35 16.01 -31.95
N LEU A 90 -41.16 16.71 -30.82
CA LEU A 90 -42.15 17.62 -30.26
C LEU A 90 -42.31 18.87 -31.13
N GLU A 91 -41.21 19.45 -31.60
CA GLU A 91 -41.21 20.57 -32.55
C GLU A 91 -41.91 20.19 -33.87
N GLN A 92 -41.63 19.01 -34.42
CA GLN A 92 -42.29 18.51 -35.63
C GLN A 92 -43.81 18.35 -35.43
N ARG A 93 -44.23 17.79 -34.28
CA ARG A 93 -45.65 17.65 -33.93
C ARG A 93 -46.32 19.01 -33.76
N GLN A 94 -45.66 19.95 -33.10
CA GLN A 94 -46.20 21.30 -32.91
C GLN A 94 -46.36 22.01 -34.26
N ALA A 95 -45.35 21.95 -35.13
CA ALA A 95 -45.44 22.51 -36.47
C ALA A 95 -46.56 21.89 -37.31
N HIS A 96 -46.85 20.59 -37.15
CA HIS A 96 -47.99 19.96 -37.80
C HIS A 96 -49.34 20.48 -37.26
N ILE A 97 -49.46 20.63 -35.93
CA ILE A 97 -50.64 21.21 -35.29
C ILE A 97 -50.87 22.66 -35.74
N ASP A 98 -49.82 23.47 -35.81
CA ASP A 98 -49.91 24.88 -36.19
C ASP A 98 -50.36 25.04 -37.65
N ARG A 99 -49.90 24.16 -38.54
CA ARG A 99 -50.42 24.06 -39.92
C ARG A 99 -51.89 23.69 -39.98
N LEU A 100 -52.34 22.70 -39.19
CA LEU A 100 -53.75 22.31 -39.13
C LEU A 100 -54.65 23.42 -38.56
N ARG A 101 -54.12 24.25 -37.65
CA ARG A 101 -54.83 25.38 -37.06
C ARG A 101 -54.81 26.64 -37.93
N GLY A 102 -54.09 26.64 -39.06
CA GLY A 102 -53.95 27.81 -39.93
C GLY A 102 -53.17 28.96 -39.29
N VAL A 103 -52.38 28.68 -38.24
CA VAL A 103 -51.54 29.66 -37.53
C VAL A 103 -50.17 29.78 -38.20
N ALA A 104 -49.73 28.72 -38.89
CA ALA A 104 -48.51 28.72 -39.70
C ALA A 104 -48.88 28.79 -41.20
N ALA A 105 -48.31 29.78 -41.90
CA ALA A 105 -48.44 29.95 -43.35
C ALA A 105 -47.71 28.86 -44.15
#